data_AF-A0A7V1H745-F1
#
_entry.id   AF-A0A7V1H745-F1
#
_cell.length_a   1.000
_cell.length_b   1.000
_cell.length_c   1.000
_cell.angle_alpha   90.00
_cell.angle_beta   90.00
_cell.angle_gamma   90.00
#
_symmetry.space_group_name_H-M   'P 1'
#
loop_
_entity.id
_entity.type
_entity.pdbx_description
1 polymer ?
#
loop_
_entity_poly.entity_id
_entity_poly.type
_entity_poly.pdbx_seq_one_letter_code
_entity_poly.pdbx_strand_id
1 'polypeptide(L)' 'MDTKEFAQSFVDAYNAGNTAQVASHLVDDFKFSGPVPKPIGSKEWLGLHSIFKAAFPDISYNLRGVIGMLTQLGLQTVRK' A
#
# COMPACT_ATOMS: atom_id res chain seq x y z
N MET A 1 -7.03 -16.47 -6.05
CA MET A 1 -7.06 -15.01 -6.11
C MET A 1 -5.84 -14.57 -6.90
N ASP A 2 -6.04 -13.77 -7.94
CA ASP A 2 -4.93 -13.18 -8.67
C ASP A 2 -4.34 -11.94 -7.95
N THR A 3 -3.23 -11.40 -8.44
CA THR A 3 -2.54 -10.26 -7.83
C THR A 3 -3.41 -9.00 -7.75
N LYS A 4 -4.28 -8.77 -8.74
CA LYS A 4 -5.15 -7.59 -8.79
C LYS A 4 -6.29 -7.73 -7.79
N GLU A 5 -6.91 -8.91 -7.73
CA GLU A 5 -7.94 -9.23 -6.74
C GLU A 5 -7.38 -9.14 -5.31
N PHE A 6 -6.16 -9.64 -5.08
CA PHE A 6 -5.47 -9.51 -3.80
C PHE A 6 -5.26 -8.05 -3.42
N ALA A 7 -4.70 -7.25 -4.33
CA ALA A 7 -4.45 -5.84 -4.07
C ALA A 7 -5.76 -5.10 -3.77
N GLN A 8 -6.84 -5.41 -4.51
CA GLN A 8 -8.14 -4.78 -4.30
C GLN A 8 -8.70 -5.14 -2.92
N SER A 9 -8.68 -6.43 -2.56
CA SER A 9 -9.09 -6.89 -1.22
C SER A 9 -8.31 -6.19 -0.10
N PHE A 10 -6.99 -6.00 -0.29
CA PHE A 10 -6.16 -5.26 0.66
C PHE A 10 -6.59 -3.80 0.80
N VAL A 11 -6.77 -3.10 -0.32
CA VAL A 11 -7.16 -1.68 -0.32
C VAL A 11 -8.56 -1.48 0.25
N ASP A 12 -9.50 -2.37 -0.03
CA ASP A 12 -10.85 -2.30 0.51
C ASP A 12 -10.83 -2.47 2.04
N ALA A 13 -10.10 -3.46 2.56
CA ALA A 13 -9.91 -3.66 4.00
C ALA A 13 -9.24 -2.45 4.66
N TYR A 14 -8.23 -1.89 3.99
CA TYR A 14 -7.49 -0.72 4.46
C TYR A 14 -8.39 0.52 4.54
N ASN A 15 -9.17 0.81 3.49
CA ASN A 15 -10.09 1.94 3.44
C ASN A 15 -11.23 1.83 4.46
N ALA A 16 -11.71 0.62 4.71
CA ALA A 16 -12.72 0.33 5.73
C ALA A 16 -12.18 0.44 7.18
N GLY A 17 -10.86 0.62 7.36
CA GLY A 17 -10.25 0.62 8.70
C GLY A 17 -10.26 -0.77 9.36
N ASN A 18 -10.48 -1.85 8.60
CA ASN A 18 -10.52 -3.22 9.10
C ASN A 18 -9.11 -3.74 9.35
N THR A 19 -8.50 -3.30 10.44
CA THR A 19 -7.10 -3.57 10.79
C THR A 19 -6.81 -5.07 10.91
N ALA A 20 -7.79 -5.88 11.35
CA ALA A 20 -7.64 -7.33 11.43
C ALA A 20 -7.52 -7.98 10.04
N GLN A 21 -8.35 -7.55 9.09
CA GLN A 21 -8.29 -8.04 7.72
C GLN A 21 -7.03 -7.55 7.00
N VAL A 22 -6.62 -6.30 7.22
CA VAL A 22 -5.33 -5.79 6.71
C VAL A 22 -4.18 -6.65 7.23
N ALA A 23 -4.16 -6.96 8.53
CA ALA A 23 -3.12 -7.80 9.13
C ALA A 23 -3.08 -9.20 8.52
N SER A 24 -4.23 -9.80 8.22
CA SER A 24 -4.31 -11.13 7.58
C SER A 24 -3.74 -11.19 6.16
N HIS A 25 -3.59 -10.04 5.49
CA HIS A 25 -2.96 -9.94 4.18
C HIS A 25 -1.44 -9.76 4.26
N LEU A 26 -0.87 -9.56 5.45
CA LEU A 26 0.57 -9.41 5.65
C LEU A 26 1.21 -10.77 5.97
N VAL A 27 2.39 -11.01 5.38
CA VAL A 27 3.21 -12.16 5.74
C VAL A 27 3.82 -11.99 7.14
N ASP A 28 4.14 -13.09 7.81
CA ASP A 28 4.66 -13.09 9.19
C ASP A 28 5.94 -12.25 9.36
N ASP A 29 6.80 -12.25 8.33
CA ASP A 29 8.07 -11.53 8.30
C ASP A 29 7.97 -10.16 7.61
N PHE A 30 6.76 -9.62 7.45
CA PHE A 30 6.52 -8.35 6.76
C PHE A 30 7.45 -7.24 7.24
N LYS A 31 8.07 -6.54 6.27
CA LYS A 31 8.88 -5.35 6.48
C LYS A 31 8.45 -4.24 5.55
N PHE A 32 8.28 -3.04 6.12
CA PHE A 32 8.09 -1.81 5.36
C PHE A 32 9.35 -0.94 5.45
N SER A 33 9.90 -0.59 4.29
CA SER A 33 10.99 0.39 4.14
C SER A 33 10.54 1.50 3.18
N GLY A 34 9.99 2.56 3.75
CA GLY A 34 9.55 3.75 3.03
C GLY A 34 10.08 5.02 3.71
N PRO A 35 9.27 6.06 3.94
CA PRO A 35 9.68 7.28 4.64
C PRO A 35 9.76 7.05 6.17
N VAL A 36 10.58 6.07 6.58
CA VAL A 36 10.83 5.69 7.97
C VAL A 36 12.33 5.49 8.19
N PRO A 37 12.90 5.82 9.37
CA PRO A 37 14.36 5.78 9.59
C PRO A 37 15.00 4.40 9.48
N LYS A 38 14.24 3.34 9.75
CA LYS A 38 14.64 1.94 9.65
C LYS A 38 13.42 1.09 9.25
N PRO A 39 13.62 -0.09 8.64
CA PRO A 39 12.50 -0.97 8.33
C PRO A 39 11.67 -1.29 9.57
N ILE A 40 10.35 -1.25 9.42
CA ILE A 40 9.40 -1.52 10.50
C ILE A 40 8.58 -2.78 10.20
N GLY A 41 8.09 -3.45 11.25
CA GLY A 41 7.24 -4.63 11.12
C GLY A 41 5.77 -4.29 10.92
N SER A 42 4.95 -5.34 10.81
CA SER A 42 3.50 -5.23 10.60
C SER A 42 2.81 -4.43 11.70
N LYS A 43 3.16 -4.67 12.97
CA LYS A 43 2.55 -4.00 14.12
C LYS A 43 2.82 -2.50 14.12
N GLU A 44 4.07 -2.07 13.91
CA GLU A 44 4.40 -0.64 13.86
C GLU A 44 3.77 0.03 12.64
N TRP A 45 3.75 -0.66 11.49
CA TRP A 45 3.14 -0.16 10.27
C TRP A 45 1.63 0.06 10.45
N LEU A 46 0.91 -0.93 10.98
CA LEU A 46 -0.52 -0.80 11.27
C LEU A 46 -0.81 0.34 12.25
N GLY A 47 0.00 0.47 13.31
CA GLY A 47 -0.15 1.56 14.28
C GLY A 47 0.04 2.95 13.65
N LEU A 48 1.05 3.11 12.80
CA LEU A 48 1.28 4.35 12.05
C LEU A 48 0.07 4.69 11.15
N HIS A 49 -0.44 3.70 10.44
CA HIS A 49 -1.56 3.89 9.53
C HIS A 49 -2.90 4.11 10.26
N SER A 50 -3.10 3.58 11.47
CA SER A 50 -4.21 3.96 12.34
C SER A 50 -4.15 5.43 12.76
N ILE A 51 -2.95 5.95 13.08
CA ILE A 51 -2.75 7.38 13.37
C ILE A 51 -3.09 8.23 12.15
N PHE A 52 -2.66 7.83 10.95
CA PHE A 52 -3.00 8.56 9.72
C PHE A 52 -4.50 8.57 9.45
N LYS A 53 -5.20 7.45 9.64
CA LYS A 53 -6.66 7.42 9.48
C LYS A 53 -7.37 8.30 10.50
N ALA A 54 -6.87 8.36 11.74
CA ALA A 54 -7.41 9.26 12.76
C ALA A 54 -7.15 10.74 12.44
N ALA A 55 -5.97 11.08 11.91
CA ALA A 55 -5.61 12.44 11.52
C ALA A 55 -6.30 12.90 10.23
N PHE A 56 -6.57 11.97 9.30
CA PHE A 56 -7.23 12.21 8.03
C PHE A 56 -8.41 11.24 7.85
N PRO A 57 -9.57 11.50 8.49
CA PRO A 57 -10.71 10.58 8.48
C PRO A 57 -11.19 10.20 7.07
N ASP A 58 -11.10 11.15 6.13
CA ASP A 58 -11.55 10.97 4.74
C ASP A 58 -10.49 10.35 3.83
N ILE A 59 -9.30 10.01 4.35
CA ILE A 59 -8.26 9.39 3.55
C ILE A 59 -8.75 8.04 3.00
N SER A 60 -8.59 7.88 1.70
CA SER A 60 -8.92 6.66 0.96
C SER A 60 -7.90 6.46 -0.16
N TYR A 61 -7.58 5.19 -0.42
CA TYR A 61 -6.62 4.78 -1.42
C TYR A 61 -7.35 4.12 -2.57
N ASN A 62 -6.93 4.41 -3.80
CA ASN A 62 -7.49 3.83 -5.01
C ASN A 62 -6.36 3.16 -5.79
N LEU A 63 -6.54 1.89 -6.17
CA LEU A 63 -5.61 1.22 -7.06
C LEU A 63 -5.73 1.82 -8.45
N ARG A 64 -4.67 2.49 -8.91
CA ARG A 64 -4.51 2.85 -10.31
C ARG A 64 -3.59 1.82 -10.96
N GLY A 65 -3.99 1.30 -12.11
CA GLY A 65 -3.19 0.31 -12.84
C GLY A 65 -1.81 0.85 -13.18
N VAL A 66 -0.79 -0.01 -13.04
CA VAL A 66 0.61 0.29 -13.41
C VAL A 66 0.78 0.10 -14.92
N ILE A 67 0.03 0.85 -15.73
CA ILE A 67 0.36 1.04 -17.14
C ILE A 67 0.83 2.49 -17.26
N GLY A 68 2.15 2.70 -17.21
CA GLY A 68 2.74 3.97 -17.62
C GLY A 68 3.42 4.84 -16.57
N MET A 69 3.90 4.31 -15.43
CA MET A 69 4.81 5.11 -14.58
C MET A 69 6.13 5.46 -15.30
N LEU A 70 6.50 4.70 -16.35
CA LEU A 70 7.60 5.05 -17.26
C LEU A 70 7.26 6.17 -18.25
N THR A 71 5.97 6.43 -18.54
CA THR A 71 5.56 7.49 -19.47
C THR A 71 5.57 8.87 -18.80
N GLN A 72 5.38 8.94 -17.48
CA GLN A 72 5.37 10.19 -16.71
C GLN A 72 6.78 10.78 -16.45
N LEU A 73 7.83 9.96 -16.58
CA LEU A 73 9.23 10.38 -16.35
C LEU A 73 10.00 10.75 -17.63
N GLY A 74 9.34 10.80 -18.79
CA GLY A 74 9.97 11.30 -20.04
C GLY A 74 11.16 10.47 -20.56
N LEU A 75 11.41 9.28 -20.02
CA LEU A 75 12.45 8.37 -20.50
C LEU A 75 11.93 7.61 -21.72
N GLN A 76 11.99 8.26 -22.88
CA GLN A 76 11.84 7.62 -24.18
C GLN A 76 12.95 6.57 -24.32
N THR A 77 12.62 5.29 -24.20
CA THR A 77 13.51 4.24 -24.71
C THR A 77 13.49 4.33 -26.24
N VAL A 78 14.45 5.06 -26.80
CA VAL A 78 14.83 4.95 -28.21
C VAL A 78 15.26 3.50 -28.45
N ARG A 79 14.41 2.71 -29.11
CA ARG A 79 14.87 1.49 -29.78
C ARG A 79 15.15 1.86 -31.24
N LYS A 80 16.42 1.77 -31.64
CA LYS A 80 16.80 1.57 -33.05
C LYS A 80 16.53 0.11 -33.42
#